data_AF-A0A3Q8I326-F1
#
_entry.id   AF-A0A3Q8I326-F1
#
_cell.length_a   1.000
_cell.length_b   1.000
_cell.length_c   1.000
_cell.angle_alpha   90.00
_cell.angle_beta   90.00
_cell.angle_gamma   90.00
#
_symmetry.space_group_name_H-M   'P 1'
#
loop_
_entity.id
_entity.type
_entity.pdbx_description
1 polymer ?
#
loop_
_entity_poly.entity_id
_entity_poly.type
_entity_poly.pdbx_seq_one_letter_code
_entity_poly.pdbx_strand_id
1 'polypeptide(L)'
;MSSPTFIPRIVLVASFGWCTLASAAVEPMITSPKAGAVVTPPFTVEVMYGDIEQCDTGGCTDVPASTVELHADPDGDIVSLGSCDAMTECPNGKATFEVTLAPGEHELRATVDDG
;
A
#
# COMPACT_ATOMS: atom_id res chain seq x y z
N MET A 1 39.06 -10.99 -49.49
CA MET A 1 39.44 -10.35 -48.20
C MET A 1 38.84 -8.95 -48.17
N SER A 2 38.38 -8.53 -46.98
CA SER A 2 37.76 -7.24 -46.60
C SER A 2 36.24 -7.13 -46.59
N SER A 3 35.71 -7.43 -45.38
CA SER A 3 34.55 -6.97 -44.60
C SER A 3 33.30 -6.33 -45.25
N PRO A 4 32.10 -6.80 -44.90
CA PRO A 4 30.89 -5.99 -44.94
C PRO A 4 30.71 -5.17 -43.64
N THR A 5 30.58 -3.85 -43.79
CA THR A 5 30.15 -2.93 -42.72
C THR A 5 28.66 -3.11 -42.45
N PHE A 6 28.32 -3.66 -41.29
CA PHE A 6 26.94 -3.85 -40.82
C PHE A 6 26.43 -2.52 -40.23
N ILE A 7 25.50 -1.86 -40.92
CA ILE A 7 24.81 -0.66 -40.40
C ILE A 7 23.55 -1.15 -39.68
N PRO A 8 23.45 -1.04 -38.34
CA PRO A 8 22.20 -1.39 -37.66
C PRO A 8 21.18 -0.28 -37.91
N ARG A 9 20.15 -0.57 -38.72
CA ARG A 9 18.91 0.21 -38.73
C ARG A 9 18.19 -0.06 -37.41
N ILE A 10 18.42 0.82 -36.43
CA ILE A 10 17.62 0.91 -35.22
C ILE A 10 16.23 1.40 -35.64
N VAL A 11 15.26 0.48 -35.66
CA VAL A 11 13.84 0.84 -35.71
C VAL A 11 13.45 1.19 -34.28
N LEU A 12 13.44 2.48 -33.99
CA LEU A 12 12.94 3.03 -32.73
C LEU A 12 11.41 2.90 -32.76
N VAL A 13 10.90 1.81 -32.19
CA VAL A 13 9.47 1.69 -31.90
C VAL A 13 9.20 2.62 -30.72
N ALA A 14 8.78 3.85 -31.04
CA ALA A 14 8.19 4.75 -30.06
C ALA A 14 6.80 4.23 -29.72
N SER A 15 6.74 3.18 -28.88
CA SER A 15 5.55 2.86 -28.13
C SER A 15 5.34 4.04 -27.19
N PHE A 16 4.37 4.89 -27.52
CA PHE A 16 3.92 5.97 -26.65
C PHE A 16 3.57 5.36 -25.30
N GLY A 17 4.41 5.65 -24.32
CA GLY A 17 4.17 5.34 -22.93
C GLY A 17 2.87 6.00 -22.54
N TRP A 18 1.82 5.21 -22.36
CA TRP A 18 0.90 5.51 -21.29
C TRP A 18 1.70 5.30 -20.01
N CYS A 19 2.25 6.40 -19.48
CA CYS A 19 2.55 6.47 -18.06
C CYS A 19 1.23 6.17 -17.37
N THR A 20 1.02 4.92 -16.99
CA THR A 20 0.23 4.64 -15.81
C THR A 20 0.88 5.47 -14.71
N LEU A 21 0.15 6.45 -14.20
CA LEU A 21 0.41 7.07 -12.91
C LEU A 21 0.41 5.94 -11.89
N ALA A 22 1.53 5.23 -11.78
CA ALA A 22 1.82 4.38 -10.66
C ALA A 22 2.24 5.35 -9.57
N SER A 23 1.25 5.91 -8.87
CA SER A 23 1.47 6.54 -7.57
C SER A 23 2.06 5.46 -6.70
N ALA A 24 3.36 5.55 -6.44
CA ALA A 24 4.03 4.65 -5.53
C ALA A 24 3.91 5.26 -4.14
N ALA A 25 2.67 5.38 -3.66
CA ALA A 25 2.46 5.57 -2.23
C ALA A 25 3.21 4.44 -1.51
N VAL A 26 3.88 4.75 -0.40
CA VAL A 26 4.33 3.68 0.49
C VAL A 26 3.06 3.11 1.10
N GLU A 27 2.48 2.13 0.41
CA GLU A 27 1.23 1.51 0.82
C GLU A 27 1.39 1.00 2.26
N PRO A 28 0.41 1.26 3.14
CA PRO A 28 0.46 0.75 4.49
C PRO A 28 0.54 -0.77 4.44
N MET A 29 1.49 -1.31 5.18
CA MET A 29 1.84 -2.73 5.15
C MET A 29 1.47 -3.38 6.48
N ILE A 30 0.65 -4.43 6.40
CA ILE A 30 0.44 -5.31 7.55
C ILE A 30 1.68 -6.19 7.73
N THR A 31 2.41 -5.97 8.83
CA THR A 31 3.63 -6.73 9.15
C THR A 31 3.35 -7.95 10.00
N SER A 32 2.22 -7.94 10.72
CA SER A 32 1.73 -9.06 11.51
C SER A 32 0.20 -9.00 11.63
N PRO A 33 -0.52 -10.14 11.57
CA PRO A 33 -0.02 -11.46 11.19
C PRO A 33 0.40 -11.52 9.71
N LYS A 34 1.24 -12.49 9.35
CA LYS A 34 1.63 -12.70 7.94
C LYS A 34 0.45 -13.25 7.15
N ALA A 35 0.40 -12.93 5.86
CA ALA A 35 -0.58 -13.51 4.94
C ALA A 35 -0.59 -15.06 5.05
N GLY A 36 -1.78 -15.65 5.17
CA GLY A 36 -1.98 -17.09 5.36
C GLY A 36 -1.71 -17.61 6.78
N ALA A 37 -1.43 -16.75 7.76
CA ALA A 37 -1.31 -17.16 9.15
C ALA A 37 -2.68 -17.56 9.72
N VAL A 38 -2.67 -18.64 10.51
CA VAL A 38 -3.83 -19.03 11.32
C VAL A 38 -3.67 -18.42 12.70
N VAL A 39 -4.63 -17.60 13.10
CA VAL A 39 -4.63 -16.86 14.37
C VAL A 39 -5.88 -17.20 15.18
N THR A 40 -5.79 -17.05 16.50
CA THR A 40 -6.92 -17.25 17.42
C THR A 40 -7.36 -15.88 17.97
N PRO A 41 -8.65 -15.50 17.87
CA PRO A 41 -9.15 -14.25 18.45
C PRO A 41 -9.10 -14.23 19.99
N PRO A 42 -8.87 -13.06 20.62
CA PRO A 42 -8.44 -11.81 19.99
C PRO A 42 -6.95 -11.89 19.56
N PHE A 43 -6.60 -11.22 18.46
CA PHE A 43 -5.23 -11.15 17.98
C PHE A 43 -4.83 -9.72 17.64
N THR A 44 -3.53 -9.47 17.58
CA THR A 44 -2.98 -8.15 17.29
C THR A 44 -2.57 -8.05 15.83
N VAL A 45 -3.00 -6.99 15.17
CA VAL A 45 -2.54 -6.61 13.83
C VAL A 45 -1.58 -5.42 13.95
N GLU A 46 -0.40 -5.56 13.37
CA GLU A 46 0.59 -4.50 13.29
C GLU A 46 0.65 -3.99 11.84
N VAL A 47 0.51 -2.68 11.69
CA VAL A 47 0.57 -1.97 10.41
C VAL A 47 1.74 -1.01 10.46
N MET A 48 2.61 -1.07 9.47
CA MET A 48 3.59 -0.04 9.19
C MET A 48 3.07 0.88 8.11
N TYR A 49 3.24 2.19 8.29
CA TYR A 49 2.78 3.19 7.34
C TYR A 49 3.80 4.32 7.21
N GLY A 50 3.74 5.05 6.10
CA GLY A 50 4.62 6.18 5.81
C GLY A 50 3.84 7.39 5.34
N ASP A 51 4.53 8.29 4.66
CA ASP A 51 3.93 9.47 4.04
C ASP A 51 3.09 9.07 2.81
N ILE A 52 2.09 9.90 2.51
CA ILE A 52 1.18 9.79 1.38
C ILE A 52 1.73 10.65 0.25
N GLU A 53 2.00 10.04 -0.91
CA GLU A 53 2.40 10.77 -2.09
C GLU A 53 1.16 11.42 -2.76
N GLN A 54 1.09 12.76 -2.73
CA GLN A 54 0.07 13.53 -3.44
C GLN A 54 0.67 14.12 -4.72
N CYS A 55 0.07 13.80 -5.87
CA CYS A 55 0.52 14.27 -7.17
C CYS A 55 -0.49 15.20 -7.84
N ASP A 56 -0.02 16.36 -8.28
CA ASP A 56 -0.77 17.36 -9.03
C ASP A 56 -0.12 17.64 -10.39
N THR A 57 -0.72 18.57 -11.17
CA THR A 57 -0.15 19.03 -12.45
C THR A 57 1.26 19.64 -12.28
N GLY A 58 1.63 20.05 -11.06
CA GLY A 58 2.93 20.64 -10.73
C GLY A 58 4.01 19.65 -10.25
N GLY A 59 3.67 18.36 -10.06
CA GLY A 59 4.58 17.36 -9.48
C GLY A 59 3.97 16.64 -8.28
N CYS A 60 4.77 15.78 -7.63
CA CYS A 60 4.36 15.02 -6.45
C CYS A 60 5.02 15.56 -5.18
N THR A 61 4.32 15.48 -4.06
CA THR A 61 4.78 15.87 -2.72
C THR A 61 4.36 14.82 -1.71
N ASP A 62 5.25 14.47 -0.81
CA ASP A 62 4.96 13.60 0.33
C ASP A 62 4.28 14.40 1.45
N VAL A 63 3.11 13.93 1.87
CA VAL A 63 2.30 14.50 2.94
C VAL A 63 2.19 13.47 4.07
N PRO A 64 2.42 13.83 5.34
CA PRO A 64 2.30 12.86 6.43
C PRO A 64 0.86 12.33 6.52
N ALA A 65 0.72 11.03 6.78
CA ALA A 65 -0.58 10.46 7.10
C ALA A 65 -1.13 11.07 8.39
N SER A 66 -2.43 11.38 8.40
CA SER A 66 -3.18 11.86 9.58
C SER A 66 -3.95 10.74 10.25
N THR A 67 -4.51 9.81 9.47
CA THR A 67 -5.28 8.68 9.97
C THR A 67 -4.81 7.37 9.34
N VAL A 68 -4.80 6.30 10.14
CA VAL A 68 -4.58 4.92 9.69
C VAL A 68 -5.82 4.11 10.03
N GLU A 69 -6.39 3.42 9.04
CA GLU A 69 -7.55 2.54 9.22
C GLU A 69 -7.20 1.09 8.91
N LEU A 70 -7.82 0.18 9.65
CA LEU A 70 -7.74 -1.25 9.41
C LEU A 70 -9.13 -1.78 9.06
N HIS A 71 -9.21 -2.50 7.97
CA HIS A 71 -10.41 -3.14 7.48
C HIS A 71 -10.21 -4.65 7.32
N ALA A 72 -11.30 -5.39 7.44
CA ALA A 72 -11.40 -6.76 6.98
C ALA A 72 -12.41 -6.85 5.84
N ASP A 73 -12.19 -7.80 4.94
CA ASP A 73 -13.15 -8.21 3.92
C ASP A 73 -13.60 -9.66 4.19
N PRO A 74 -14.54 -9.87 5.13
CA PRO A 74 -15.30 -11.12 5.20
C PRO A 74 -16.31 -11.15 4.04
N ASP A 75 -16.10 -12.06 3.10
CA ASP A 75 -17.10 -12.42 2.08
C ASP A 75 -17.47 -11.34 1.03
N GLY A 76 -16.62 -10.33 0.82
CA GLY A 76 -16.80 -9.24 -0.15
C GLY A 76 -17.31 -7.93 0.45
N ASP A 77 -17.51 -7.88 1.77
CA ASP A 77 -17.98 -6.70 2.50
C ASP A 77 -16.85 -6.08 3.33
N ILE A 78 -16.55 -4.79 3.10
CA ILE A 78 -15.51 -4.08 3.85
C ILE A 78 -16.04 -3.71 5.24
N VAL A 79 -15.44 -4.27 6.28
CA VAL A 79 -15.73 -4.00 7.69
C VAL A 79 -14.56 -3.25 8.31
N SER A 80 -14.82 -2.07 8.89
CA SER A 80 -13.80 -1.35 9.68
C SER A 80 -13.58 -2.04 11.03
N LEU A 81 -12.31 -2.34 11.32
CA LEU A 81 -11.87 -2.98 12.56
C LEU A 81 -11.32 -1.97 13.57
N GLY A 82 -10.86 -0.82 13.08
CA GLY A 82 -10.34 0.25 13.92
C GLY A 82 -9.68 1.34 13.08
N SER A 83 -9.53 2.49 13.72
CA SER A 83 -8.80 3.64 13.19
C SER A 83 -7.84 4.14 14.26
N CYS A 84 -6.79 4.81 13.83
CA CYS A 84 -5.81 5.40 14.70
C CYS A 84 -5.30 6.72 14.12
N ASP A 85 -5.26 7.77 14.94
CA ASP A 85 -4.67 9.05 14.58
C ASP A 85 -3.13 8.93 14.55
N ALA A 86 -2.54 9.17 13.38
CA ALA A 86 -1.12 9.00 13.11
C ALA A 86 -0.24 10.02 13.85
N MET A 87 -0.81 11.16 14.27
CA MET A 87 -0.09 12.22 14.97
C MET A 87 -0.08 12.03 16.49
N THR A 88 -1.14 11.43 17.03
CA THR A 88 -1.39 11.38 18.49
C THR A 88 -1.47 9.98 19.06
N GLU A 89 -2.00 9.00 18.34
CA GLU A 89 -2.28 7.66 18.85
C GLU A 89 -1.27 6.60 18.38
N CYS A 90 -0.86 6.64 17.11
CA CYS A 90 0.11 5.70 16.52
C CYS A 90 1.30 6.41 15.86
N PRO A 91 2.01 7.30 16.56
CA PRO A 91 3.11 8.05 15.96
C PRO A 91 4.26 7.15 15.50
N ASN A 92 5.09 7.67 14.61
CA ASN A 92 6.30 7.02 14.07
C ASN A 92 6.03 5.89 13.06
N GLY A 93 4.94 5.95 12.30
CA GLY A 93 4.71 5.04 11.18
C GLY A 93 4.38 3.61 11.59
N LYS A 94 3.87 3.41 12.81
CA LYS A 94 3.42 2.09 13.29
C LYS A 94 2.08 2.19 14.02
N ALA A 95 1.09 1.47 13.54
CA ALA A 95 -0.21 1.30 14.19
C ALA A 95 -0.40 -0.15 14.65
N THR A 96 -1.11 -0.32 15.76
CA THR A 96 -1.39 -1.63 16.36
C THR A 96 -2.88 -1.70 16.71
N PHE A 97 -3.55 -2.74 16.23
CA PHE A 97 -4.99 -2.94 16.42
C PHE A 97 -5.26 -4.28 17.10
N GLU A 98 -6.12 -4.29 18.11
CA GLU A 98 -6.64 -5.54 18.69
C GLU A 98 -7.91 -5.92 17.92
N VAL A 99 -7.87 -7.09 17.28
CA VAL A 99 -8.90 -7.54 16.34
C VAL A 99 -9.59 -8.78 16.86
N THR A 100 -10.92 -8.76 16.80
CA THR A 100 -11.77 -9.93 17.06
C THR A 100 -12.63 -10.18 15.83
N LEU A 101 -12.30 -11.22 15.07
CA LEU A 101 -13.06 -11.67 13.90
C LEU A 101 -13.70 -13.03 14.16
N ALA A 102 -14.82 -13.28 13.49
CA ALA A 102 -15.42 -14.61 13.45
C ALA A 102 -14.44 -15.62 12.81
N PRO A 103 -14.52 -16.92 13.15
CA PRO A 103 -13.70 -17.93 12.49
C PRO A 103 -14.00 -17.98 10.99
N GLY A 104 -12.96 -17.94 10.16
CA GLY A 104 -13.06 -17.90 8.70
C GLY A 104 -11.75 -17.46 8.06
N GLU A 105 -11.70 -17.47 6.74
CA GLU A 105 -10.65 -16.79 5.98
C GLU A 105 -11.09 -15.33 5.77
N HIS A 106 -10.21 -14.39 6.10
CA HIS A 106 -10.46 -12.96 6.00
C HIS A 106 -9.28 -12.29 5.32
N GLU A 107 -9.56 -11.39 4.38
CA GLU A 107 -8.55 -10.48 3.87
C GLU A 107 -8.48 -9.26 4.77
N LEU A 108 -7.28 -8.87 5.21
CA LEU A 108 -7.06 -7.65 5.98
C LEU A 108 -6.45 -6.60 5.07
N ARG A 109 -6.96 -5.38 5.15
CA ARG A 109 -6.45 -4.24 4.39
C ARG A 109 -6.24 -3.05 5.32
N ALA A 110 -5.07 -2.44 5.23
CA ALA A 110 -4.81 -1.16 5.87
C ALA A 110 -4.91 -0.03 4.85
N THR A 111 -5.33 1.15 5.30
CA THR A 111 -5.39 2.38 4.50
C THR A 111 -4.90 3.55 5.35
N VAL A 112 -4.42 4.59 4.67
CA VAL A 112 -4.00 5.85 5.31
C VAL A 112 -4.62 7.03 4.57
N ASP A 113 -4.88 8.11 5.30
CA ASP A 113 -5.52 9.33 4.83
C ASP A 113 -4.85 10.57 5.45
N ASP A 114 -4.84 11.71 4.75
CA ASP A 114 -4.19 12.95 5.21
C ASP A 114 -5.11 13.93 5.96
N GLY A 115 -6.41 13.64 6.11
CA GLY A 115 -7.37 14.39 6.94
C GLY A 115 -8.32 15.33 6.21
#